data_AF-A0A1Q7PXC6-F1
#
_entry.id   AF-A0A1Q7PXC6-F1
#
_cell.length_a   1.000
_cell.length_b   1.000
_cell.length_c   1.000
_cell.angle_alpha   90.00
_cell.angle_beta   90.00
_cell.angle_gamma   90.00
#
_symmetry.space_group_name_H-M   'P 1'
#
loop_
_entity.id
_entity.type
_entity.pdbx_description
1 polymer ?
#
loop_
_entity_poly.entity_id
_entity_poly.type
_entity_poly.pdbx_seq_one_letter_code
_entity_poly.pdbx_strand_id
1 'polypeptide(L)'
;MPDWVPQSSDDLTFQAYLAGLIAAEGCIRLYNANSRAHALLHITLKKPKLLRELSMIIGGRLYEVTRAWRLVIYGKAAVALLRHVDIRHEEKVEKARLVMDHAGERWSNVEPLWLETVNRIKVQVSQYKAQARLEYIRKHGTLIVRKLDYRRPRYVKRPGLWYDGGREEGEVHIQSWRKNNLLLFGRMQSIIRQESPEIRASVEQSTQASHCGEL
;
A
#
# COMPACT_ATOMS: atom_id res chain seq x y z
N MET A 1 2.86 15.39 -13.85
CA MET A 1 2.76 15.47 -12.37
C MET A 1 1.86 16.67 -12.10
N PRO A 2 1.15 16.80 -10.96
CA PRO A 2 0.44 18.05 -10.71
C PRO A 2 1.41 19.22 -10.77
N ASP A 3 1.04 20.32 -11.45
CA ASP A 3 1.97 21.42 -11.75
C ASP A 3 2.49 22.14 -10.50
N TRP A 4 1.79 22.00 -9.38
CA TRP A 4 2.19 22.55 -8.07
C TRP A 4 3.26 21.72 -7.35
N VAL A 5 3.57 20.50 -7.80
CA VAL A 5 4.60 19.65 -7.18
C VAL A 5 5.96 19.99 -7.80
N PRO A 6 6.95 20.43 -7.01
CA PRO A 6 8.31 20.67 -7.52
C PRO A 6 8.96 19.39 -8.05
N GLN A 7 9.79 19.50 -9.09
CA GLN A 7 10.48 18.37 -9.72
C GLN A 7 11.85 18.09 -9.08
N SER A 8 11.94 18.15 -7.75
CA SER A 8 13.19 17.94 -7.01
C SER A 8 12.97 16.95 -5.87
N SER A 9 13.86 15.97 -5.72
CA SER A 9 13.82 14.99 -4.62
C SER A 9 14.04 15.60 -3.24
N ASP A 10 14.69 16.76 -3.19
CA ASP A 10 15.09 17.42 -1.95
C ASP A 10 14.01 18.39 -1.45
N ASP A 11 12.97 18.63 -2.25
CA ASP A 11 11.87 19.50 -1.91
C ASP A 11 10.85 18.80 -0.98
N LEU A 12 10.48 19.47 0.11
CA LEU A 12 9.56 18.92 1.12
C LEU A 12 8.16 18.65 0.57
N THR A 13 7.68 19.45 -0.39
CA THR A 13 6.38 19.28 -1.03
C THR A 13 6.40 18.04 -1.91
N PHE A 14 7.48 17.85 -2.67
CA PHE A 14 7.69 16.62 -3.45
C PHE A 14 7.77 15.38 -2.53
N GLN A 15 8.52 15.46 -1.44
CA GLN A 15 8.65 14.35 -0.47
C GLN A 15 7.31 13.99 0.16
N ALA A 16 6.52 14.98 0.58
CA ALA A 16 5.17 14.77 1.11
C ALA A 16 4.22 14.17 0.05
N TYR A 17 4.30 14.65 -1.19
CA TYR A 17 3.53 14.08 -2.32
C TYR A 17 3.90 12.62 -2.56
N LEU A 18 5.20 12.31 -2.60
CA LEU A 18 5.70 10.97 -2.80
C LEU A 18 5.33 10.04 -1.63
N ALA A 19 5.41 10.52 -0.38
CA ALA A 19 4.95 9.81 0.79
C ALA A 19 3.49 9.41 0.69
N GLY A 20 2.62 10.36 0.31
CA GLY A 20 1.20 10.10 0.08
C GLY A 20 0.95 9.11 -1.05
N LEU A 21 1.73 9.19 -2.14
CA LEU A 21 1.63 8.27 -3.27
C LEU A 21 2.06 6.85 -2.89
N ILE A 22 3.17 6.71 -2.16
CA ILE A 22 3.62 5.43 -1.61
C ILE A 22 2.57 4.90 -0.64
N ALA A 23 2.01 5.74 0.23
CA ALA A 23 0.94 5.38 1.16
C ALA A 23 -0.32 4.86 0.46
N ALA A 24 -0.65 5.35 -0.74
CA ALA A 24 -1.83 4.89 -1.47
C ALA A 24 -1.54 3.67 -2.37
N GLU A 25 -0.48 3.73 -3.18
CA GLU A 25 -0.26 2.86 -4.35
C GLU A 25 1.09 2.15 -4.33
N GLY A 26 1.89 2.44 -3.29
CA GLY A 26 3.20 1.85 -3.06
C GLY A 26 3.11 0.46 -2.44
N CYS A 27 4.09 -0.37 -2.74
CA CYS A 27 4.33 -1.65 -2.11
C CYS A 27 5.80 -1.78 -1.76
N ILE A 28 6.05 -2.03 -0.49
CA ILE A 28 7.38 -2.18 0.12
C ILE A 28 7.57 -3.65 0.43
N ARG A 29 8.71 -4.22 0.02
CA ARG A 29 8.96 -5.65 0.12
C ARG A 29 10.43 -5.99 0.33
N LEU A 30 10.66 -7.03 1.14
CA LEU A 30 11.87 -7.84 1.08
C LEU A 30 11.64 -9.11 0.25
N TYR A 31 12.64 -9.50 -0.54
CA TYR A 31 12.62 -10.74 -1.30
C TYR A 31 13.98 -11.43 -1.27
N ASN A 32 13.96 -12.76 -1.40
CA ASN A 32 15.18 -13.55 -1.51
C ASN A 32 15.78 -13.39 -2.92
N ALA A 33 17.04 -12.98 -2.98
CA ALA A 33 17.88 -13.24 -4.14
C ALA A 33 19.28 -13.59 -3.67
N ASN A 34 19.88 -14.63 -4.26
CA ASN A 34 21.22 -15.11 -3.91
C ASN A 34 21.41 -15.34 -2.40
N SER A 35 20.40 -15.93 -1.74
CA SER A 35 20.35 -16.20 -0.29
C SER A 35 20.46 -14.96 0.60
N ARG A 36 20.19 -13.78 0.04
CA ARG A 36 20.16 -12.50 0.76
C ARG A 36 18.82 -11.81 0.63
N ALA A 37 18.51 -10.99 1.62
CA ALA A 37 17.33 -10.15 1.63
C ALA A 37 17.56 -8.90 0.77
N HIS A 38 16.79 -8.75 -0.31
CA HIS A 38 16.84 -7.58 -1.17
C HIS A 38 15.61 -6.71 -0.99
N ALA A 39 15.83 -5.40 -0.93
CA ALA A 39 14.78 -4.40 -0.82
C ALA A 39 14.12 -4.13 -2.18
N LEU A 40 12.82 -3.89 -2.15
CA LEU A 40 12.02 -3.49 -3.29
C LEU A 40 10.94 -2.50 -2.85
N LEU A 41 10.86 -1.37 -3.53
CA LEU A 41 9.72 -0.46 -3.50
C LEU A 41 9.15 -0.39 -4.90
N HIS A 42 7.83 -0.52 -5.05
CA HIS A 42 7.19 -0.24 -6.32
C HIS A 42 5.89 0.54 -6.17
N ILE A 43 5.58 1.37 -7.16
CA ILE A 43 4.33 2.14 -7.25
C ILE A 43 3.62 1.69 -8.52
N THR A 44 2.38 1.23 -8.41
CA THR A 44 1.59 0.75 -9.56
C THR A 44 0.44 1.72 -9.86
N LEU A 45 0.38 2.27 -11.07
CA LEU A 45 -0.63 3.25 -11.46
C LEU A 45 -1.04 3.10 -12.93
N LYS A 46 -2.27 3.51 -13.28
CA LYS A 46 -2.71 3.68 -14.68
C LYS A 46 -2.30 5.02 -15.29
N LYS A 47 -1.23 5.63 -14.76
CA LYS A 47 -0.73 6.96 -15.17
C LYS A 47 0.74 6.85 -15.60
N PRO A 48 1.02 6.31 -16.81
CA PRO A 48 2.40 6.07 -17.27
C PRO A 48 3.24 7.34 -17.34
N LYS A 49 2.65 8.47 -17.76
CA LYS A 49 3.34 9.77 -17.81
C LYS A 49 3.86 10.19 -16.43
N LEU A 50 3.01 10.08 -15.41
CA LEU A 50 3.38 10.38 -14.02
C LEU A 50 4.51 9.47 -13.52
N LEU A 51 4.42 8.16 -13.77
CA LEU A 51 5.46 7.23 -13.36
C LEU A 51 6.78 7.48 -14.09
N ARG A 52 6.74 7.95 -15.34
CA ARG A 52 7.93 8.36 -16.09
C ARG A 52 8.61 9.58 -15.50
N GLU A 53 7.84 10.61 -15.16
CA GLU A 53 8.38 11.80 -14.49
C GLU A 53 8.98 11.45 -13.13
N LEU A 54 8.28 10.65 -12.33
CA LEU A 54 8.82 10.14 -11.06
C LEU A 54 10.11 9.36 -11.28
N SER A 55 10.16 8.49 -12.29
CA SER A 55 11.37 7.74 -12.63
C SER A 55 12.56 8.63 -13.01
N MET A 56 12.32 9.82 -13.54
CA MET A 56 13.38 10.80 -13.84
C MET A 56 13.91 11.48 -12.57
N ILE A 57 13.05 11.70 -11.57
CA ILE A 57 13.39 12.40 -10.32
C ILE A 57 14.03 11.45 -9.31
N ILE A 58 13.39 10.32 -9.02
CA ILE A 58 13.81 9.37 -7.98
C ILE A 58 14.48 8.09 -8.52
N GLY A 59 14.65 8.01 -9.84
CA GLY A 59 15.18 6.83 -10.51
C GLY A 59 14.19 5.66 -10.52
N GLY A 60 14.71 4.47 -10.83
CA GLY A 60 13.93 3.23 -10.92
C GLY A 60 13.68 2.77 -12.35
N ARG A 61 12.97 1.65 -12.48
CA ARG A 61 12.66 1.00 -13.76
C ARG A 61 11.16 0.90 -13.95
N LEU A 62 10.70 1.15 -15.17
CA LEU A 62 9.29 1.06 -15.54
C LEU A 62 8.98 -0.27 -16.18
N TYR A 63 7.87 -0.87 -15.76
CA TYR A 63 7.33 -2.10 -16.31
C TYR A 63 5.84 -1.92 -16.60
N GLU A 64 5.38 -2.41 -17.73
CA GLU A 64 3.95 -2.53 -17.98
C GLU A 64 3.39 -3.78 -17.29
N VAL A 65 2.27 -3.64 -16.59
CA VAL A 65 1.62 -4.73 -15.84
C VAL A 65 0.11 -4.63 -16.04
N THR A 66 -0.45 -5.50 -16.88
CA THR A 66 -1.90 -5.72 -17.06
C THR A 66 -2.77 -4.45 -16.98
N ARG A 67 -2.66 -3.58 -18.01
CA ARG A 67 -3.37 -2.29 -18.13
C ARG A 67 -3.01 -1.23 -17.09
N ALA A 68 -1.88 -1.40 -16.42
CA ALA A 68 -1.25 -0.42 -15.54
C ALA A 68 0.26 -0.40 -15.80
N TRP A 69 0.93 0.57 -15.19
CA TRP A 69 2.37 0.72 -15.22
C TRP A 69 2.91 0.65 -13.81
N ARG A 70 4.11 0.14 -13.66
CA ARG A 70 4.79 -0.03 -12.38
C ARG A 70 6.17 0.59 -12.43
N LEU A 71 6.43 1.54 -11.54
CA LEU A 71 7.78 2.01 -11.24
C LEU A 71 8.36 1.15 -10.13
N VAL A 72 9.51 0.53 -10.36
CA VAL A 72 10.19 -0.35 -9.39
C VAL A 72 11.58 0.20 -9.08
N ILE A 73 11.88 0.27 -7.79
CA ILE A 73 13.15 0.71 -7.23
C ILE A 73 13.70 -0.46 -6.42
N TYR A 74 14.95 -0.83 -6.68
CA TYR A 74 15.57 -2.03 -6.13
C TYR A 74 16.72 -1.71 -5.17
N GLY A 75 16.93 -2.60 -4.20
CA GLY A 75 18.12 -2.66 -3.38
C GLY A 75 18.41 -1.35 -2.62
N LYS A 76 19.68 -0.93 -2.65
CA LYS A 76 20.17 0.25 -1.92
C LYS A 76 19.41 1.53 -2.27
N ALA A 77 18.97 1.69 -3.52
CA ALA A 77 18.19 2.86 -3.93
C ALA A 77 16.81 2.90 -3.25
N ALA A 78 16.17 1.74 -3.08
CA ALA A 78 14.90 1.66 -2.38
C ALA A 78 15.08 1.99 -0.88
N VAL A 79 16.13 1.44 -0.25
CA VAL A 79 16.45 1.73 1.15
C VAL A 79 16.76 3.21 1.35
N ALA A 80 17.58 3.80 0.47
CA ALA A 80 17.89 5.23 0.52
C ALA A 80 16.63 6.07 0.42
N LEU A 81 15.74 5.78 -0.54
CA LEU A 81 14.50 6.53 -0.68
C LEU A 81 13.58 6.40 0.54
N LEU A 82 13.44 5.20 1.10
CA LEU A 82 12.62 4.96 2.29
C LEU A 82 13.12 5.69 3.54
N ARG A 83 14.42 6.02 3.64
CA ARG A 83 14.98 6.82 4.74
C ARG A 83 14.63 8.30 4.64
N HIS A 84 14.36 8.81 3.44
CA HIS A 84 14.11 10.24 3.21
C HIS A 84 12.62 10.58 3.18
N VAL A 85 11.75 9.61 2.92
CA VAL A 85 10.31 9.85 2.76
C VAL A 85 9.56 9.58 4.07
N ASP A 86 8.86 10.59 4.60
CA ASP A 86 8.01 10.46 5.80
C ASP A 86 6.70 9.70 5.49
N ILE A 87 6.79 8.37 5.45
CA ILE A 87 5.63 7.50 5.28
C ILE A 87 4.88 7.39 6.61
N ARG A 88 3.58 7.70 6.62
CA ARG A 88 2.74 7.64 7.83
C ARG A 88 1.78 6.45 7.90
N HIS A 89 1.62 5.72 6.79
CA HIS A 89 0.72 4.57 6.76
C HIS A 89 1.33 3.39 7.52
N GLU A 90 0.69 2.96 8.61
CA GLU A 90 1.23 1.99 9.58
C GLU A 90 1.83 0.73 8.96
N GLU A 91 1.08 0.00 8.11
CA GLU A 91 1.58 -1.17 7.37
C GLU A 91 2.90 -0.88 6.64
N LYS A 92 3.01 0.30 6.02
CA LYS A 92 4.16 0.67 5.20
C LYS A 92 5.31 1.17 6.05
N VAL A 93 5.03 1.81 7.18
CA VAL A 93 6.03 2.15 8.20
C VAL A 93 6.70 0.87 8.71
N GLU A 94 5.89 -0.12 9.11
CA GLU A 94 6.39 -1.38 9.65
C GLU A 94 7.24 -2.14 8.62
N LYS A 95 6.74 -2.25 7.37
CA LYS A 95 7.51 -2.86 6.27
C LYS A 95 8.77 -2.06 5.92
N ALA A 96 8.71 -0.72 5.95
CA ALA A 96 9.86 0.12 5.67
C ALA A 96 10.96 -0.08 6.71
N ARG A 97 10.62 -0.14 8.00
CA ARG A 97 11.58 -0.42 9.09
C ARG A 97 12.30 -1.74 8.85
N LEU A 98 11.56 -2.84 8.66
CA LEU A 98 12.19 -4.13 8.35
C LEU A 98 13.07 -4.10 7.11
N VAL A 99 12.63 -3.41 6.04
CA VAL A 99 13.46 -3.24 4.83
C VAL A 99 14.75 -2.47 5.14
N MET A 100 14.67 -1.39 5.91
CA MET A 100 15.82 -0.55 6.23
C MET A 100 16.82 -1.24 7.15
N ASP A 101 16.33 -2.07 8.06
CA ASP A 101 17.15 -2.75 9.07
C ASP A 101 17.84 -4.00 8.49
N HIS A 102 17.13 -4.78 7.66
CA HIS A 102 17.59 -6.11 7.24
C HIS A 102 18.01 -6.24 5.77
N ALA A 103 17.98 -5.16 4.97
CA ALA A 103 18.42 -5.22 3.59
C ALA A 103 19.91 -5.62 3.48
N GLY A 104 20.18 -6.72 2.75
CA GLY A 104 21.51 -7.27 2.52
C GLY A 104 21.90 -8.41 3.46
N GLU A 105 21.12 -8.66 4.52
CA GLU A 105 21.32 -9.79 5.43
C GLU A 105 21.00 -11.14 4.77
N ARG A 106 21.36 -12.24 5.45
CA ARG A 106 21.03 -13.60 4.99
C ARG A 106 19.52 -13.81 5.04
N TRP A 107 18.94 -14.29 3.94
CA TRP A 107 17.50 -14.51 3.84
C TRP A 107 16.97 -15.45 4.92
N SER A 108 17.73 -16.50 5.29
CA SER A 108 17.36 -17.45 6.35
C SER A 108 17.01 -16.80 7.69
N ASN A 109 17.62 -15.66 8.01
CA ASN A 109 17.41 -14.95 9.27
C ASN A 109 16.23 -13.97 9.17
N VAL A 110 16.02 -13.42 7.98
CA VAL A 110 15.04 -12.35 7.70
C VAL A 110 13.69 -12.91 7.30
N GLU A 111 13.65 -14.04 6.63
CA GLU A 111 12.43 -14.67 6.12
C GLU A 111 11.38 -14.92 7.20
N PRO A 112 11.71 -15.48 8.39
CA PRO A 112 10.71 -15.67 9.44
C PRO A 112 10.09 -14.34 9.89
N LEU A 113 10.92 -13.31 10.10
CA LEU A 113 10.48 -11.98 10.52
C LEU A 113 9.57 -11.32 9.46
N TRP A 114 9.96 -11.45 8.19
CA TRP A 114 9.21 -10.91 7.06
C TRP A 114 7.84 -11.60 6.94
N LEU A 115 7.81 -12.93 7.00
CA LEU A 115 6.57 -13.71 6.90
C LEU A 115 5.64 -13.45 8.08
N GLU A 116 6.16 -13.40 9.30
CA GLU A 116 5.39 -13.08 10.49
C GLU A 116 4.69 -11.72 10.34
N THR A 117 5.46 -10.70 9.93
CA THR A 117 4.93 -9.34 9.75
C THR A 117 3.87 -9.27 8.66
N VAL A 118 4.12 -9.87 7.49
CA VAL A 118 3.14 -9.90 6.40
C VAL A 118 1.87 -10.64 6.81
N ASN A 119 1.99 -11.75 7.53
CA ASN A 119 0.84 -12.52 8.00
C ASN A 119 0.03 -11.74 9.05
N ARG A 120 0.68 -11.11 10.02
CA ARG A 120 0.03 -10.23 11.01
C ARG A 120 -0.78 -9.13 10.31
N ILE A 121 -0.17 -8.41 9.37
CA ILE A 121 -0.82 -7.36 8.60
C ILE A 121 -2.00 -7.91 7.80
N LYS A 122 -1.86 -9.08 7.15
CA LYS A 122 -2.93 -9.72 6.38
C LYS A 122 -4.14 -10.06 7.26
N VAL A 123 -3.90 -10.55 8.48
CA VAL A 123 -4.95 -10.87 9.45
C VAL A 123 -5.67 -9.59 9.89
N GLN A 124 -4.92 -8.56 10.29
CA GLN A 124 -5.48 -7.26 10.68
C GLN A 124 -6.35 -6.65 9.58
N VAL A 125 -5.85 -6.59 8.34
CA VAL A 125 -6.61 -6.09 7.18
C VAL A 125 -7.90 -6.89 6.95
N SER A 126 -7.87 -8.19 7.16
CA SER A 126 -9.06 -9.04 7.03
C SER A 126 -10.10 -8.75 8.13
N GLN A 127 -9.66 -8.53 9.37
CA GLN A 127 -10.52 -8.13 10.48
C GLN A 127 -11.17 -6.77 10.24
N TYR A 128 -10.38 -5.76 9.84
CA TYR A 128 -10.91 -4.43 9.51
C TYR A 128 -11.94 -4.47 8.39
N LYS A 129 -11.71 -5.27 7.34
CA LYS A 129 -12.69 -5.46 6.25
C LYS A 129 -13.98 -6.11 6.76
N ALA A 130 -13.88 -7.11 7.63
CA ALA A 130 -15.04 -7.77 8.20
C ALA A 130 -15.85 -6.81 9.08
N GLN A 131 -15.17 -6.02 9.93
CA GLN A 131 -15.80 -5.02 10.77
C GLN A 131 -16.47 -3.92 9.95
N ALA A 132 -15.78 -3.33 8.97
CA ALA A 132 -16.34 -2.30 8.10
C ALA A 132 -17.58 -2.81 7.33
N ARG A 133 -17.59 -4.09 6.95
CA ARG A 133 -18.76 -4.73 6.33
C ARG A 133 -19.93 -4.83 7.30
N LEU A 134 -19.70 -5.24 8.55
CA LEU A 134 -20.74 -5.33 9.57
C LEU A 134 -21.32 -3.95 9.92
N GLU A 135 -20.47 -2.94 10.07
CA GLU A 135 -20.89 -1.55 10.31
C GLU A 135 -21.73 -1.00 9.15
N TYR A 136 -21.33 -1.29 7.90
CA TYR A 136 -22.12 -0.92 6.74
C TYR A 136 -23.51 -1.56 6.76
N ILE A 137 -23.59 -2.87 7.01
CA ILE A 137 -24.87 -3.59 7.11
C ILE A 137 -25.74 -3.01 8.23
N ARG A 138 -25.14 -2.69 9.38
CA ARG A 138 -25.85 -2.07 10.51
C ARG A 138 -26.42 -0.69 10.15
N LYS A 139 -25.67 0.12 9.40
CA LYS A 139 -26.04 1.50 9.07
C LYS A 139 -27.00 1.61 7.89
N HIS A 140 -26.90 0.71 6.91
CA HIS A 140 -27.60 0.83 5.63
C HIS A 140 -28.53 -0.35 5.33
N GLY A 141 -28.65 -1.31 6.25
CA GLY A 141 -29.41 -2.55 6.05
C GLY A 141 -28.65 -3.57 5.20
N THR A 142 -29.26 -4.74 5.03
CA THR A 142 -28.65 -5.87 4.35
C THR A 142 -28.62 -5.64 2.83
N LEU A 143 -27.43 -5.67 2.22
CA LEU A 143 -27.33 -5.95 0.79
C LEU A 143 -27.72 -7.42 0.58
N ILE A 144 -28.94 -7.67 0.09
CA ILE A 144 -29.29 -8.96 -0.50
C ILE A 144 -28.43 -9.10 -1.75
N VAL A 145 -27.25 -9.70 -1.61
CA VAL A 145 -26.48 -10.17 -2.76
C VAL A 145 -27.23 -11.39 -3.29
N ARG A 146 -28.17 -11.17 -4.23
CA ARG A 146 -28.68 -12.28 -5.05
C ARG A 146 -27.48 -12.91 -5.74
N LYS A 147 -27.12 -14.13 -5.35
CA LYS A 147 -26.22 -14.99 -6.13
C LYS A 147 -26.83 -15.12 -7.52
N LEU A 148 -26.28 -14.40 -8.49
CA LEU A 148 -26.47 -14.76 -9.89
C LEU A 148 -25.62 -16.02 -10.11
N ASP A 149 -26.28 -17.14 -10.35
CA ASP A 149 -25.66 -18.39 -10.82
C ASP A 149 -25.03 -18.13 -12.19
N TYR A 150 -23.77 -17.69 -12.20
CA TYR A 150 -22.96 -17.77 -13.40
C TYR A 150 -22.40 -19.19 -13.48
N ARG A 151 -22.94 -19.97 -14.42
CA ARG A 151 -22.35 -21.24 -14.86
C ARG A 151 -20.85 -21.04 -15.07
N ARG A 152 -20.04 -21.81 -14.33
CA ARG A 152 -18.57 -21.83 -14.39
C ARG A 152 -18.07 -21.86 -15.84
N PRO A 153 -17.14 -20.99 -16.27
CA PRO A 153 -16.44 -21.21 -17.53
C PRO A 153 -15.58 -22.48 -17.39
N ARG A 154 -15.62 -23.34 -18.41
CA ARG A 154 -14.79 -24.54 -18.49
C ARG A 154 -13.30 -24.13 -18.49
N TYR A 155 -12.51 -24.77 -17.64
CA TYR A 155 -11.05 -24.66 -17.60
C TYR A 155 -10.45 -25.01 -18.97
N VAL A 156 -9.64 -24.11 -19.53
CA VAL A 156 -8.71 -24.43 -20.62
C VAL A 156 -7.33 -24.57 -20.01
N LYS A 157 -6.81 -25.81 -19.93
CA LYS A 157 -5.41 -26.06 -19.55
C LYS A 157 -4.49 -25.47 -20.63
N ARG A 158 -3.64 -24.52 -20.28
CA ARG A 158 -2.48 -24.13 -21.09
C ARG A 158 -1.23 -24.85 -20.55
N PRO A 159 -0.47 -25.59 -21.38
CA PRO A 159 0.80 -26.15 -20.95
C PRO A 159 1.86 -25.04 -20.86
N GLY A 160 2.57 -24.93 -19.74
CA GLY A 160 3.86 -24.20 -19.69
C GLY A 160 4.13 -23.21 -18.56
N LEU A 161 3.25 -22.98 -17.58
CA LEU A 161 3.57 -22.10 -16.44
C LEU A 161 4.07 -22.91 -15.23
N TRP A 162 5.38 -22.91 -15.05
CA TRP A 162 6.02 -23.41 -13.83
C TRP A 162 5.82 -22.42 -12.69
N TYR A 163 5.09 -22.87 -11.66
CA TYR A 163 5.02 -22.39 -10.27
C TYR A 163 5.71 -21.04 -9.96
N ASP A 164 4.96 -19.95 -10.12
CA ASP A 164 5.22 -18.65 -9.53
C ASP A 164 4.49 -18.54 -8.17
N GLY A 165 5.04 -19.26 -7.17
CA GLY A 165 4.83 -19.02 -5.73
C GLY A 165 3.54 -18.29 -5.33
N GLY A 166 2.42 -19.00 -5.38
CA GLY A 166 1.27 -18.82 -4.49
C GLY A 166 0.63 -17.43 -4.47
N ARG A 167 0.06 -17.01 -5.59
CA ARG A 167 -1.13 -16.15 -5.55
C ARG A 167 -2.33 -17.09 -5.39
N GLU A 168 -2.94 -17.16 -4.21
CA GLU A 168 -4.32 -17.66 -4.17
C GLU A 168 -5.15 -16.69 -5.01
N GLU A 169 -5.58 -17.19 -6.18
CA GLU A 169 -6.56 -16.56 -7.06
C GLU A 169 -7.88 -16.44 -6.29
N GLY A 170 -8.00 -15.38 -5.50
CA GLY A 170 -9.30 -14.87 -5.11
C GLY A 170 -9.92 -14.21 -6.33
N GLU A 171 -10.83 -14.91 -7.00
CA GLU A 171 -11.69 -14.39 -8.06
C GLU A 171 -12.31 -13.05 -7.63
N VAL A 172 -11.82 -11.93 -8.17
CA VAL A 172 -12.49 -10.64 -8.04
C VAL A 172 -13.54 -10.56 -9.14
N HIS A 173 -14.75 -10.99 -8.82
CA HIS A 173 -15.94 -10.68 -9.61
C HIS A 173 -16.14 -9.15 -9.63
N ILE A 174 -15.85 -8.51 -10.76
CA ILE A 174 -16.21 -7.12 -11.00
C ILE A 174 -17.70 -7.07 -11.32
N GLN A 175 -18.53 -6.84 -10.30
CA GLN A 175 -19.88 -6.33 -10.53
C GLN A 175 -19.76 -4.93 -11.14
N SER A 176 -20.59 -4.58 -12.11
CA SER A 176 -20.66 -3.22 -12.64
C SER A 176 -21.11 -2.26 -11.54
N TRP A 177 -20.20 -1.38 -11.09
CA TRP A 177 -20.45 -0.44 -10.00
C TRP A 177 -21.29 0.73 -10.52
N ARG A 178 -22.52 0.90 -10.00
CA ARG A 178 -23.31 2.13 -10.23
C ARG A 178 -22.64 3.31 -9.52
N LYS A 179 -22.80 4.53 -10.09
CA LYS A 179 -22.18 5.81 -9.66
C LYS A 179 -22.19 6.08 -8.14
N ASN A 180 -23.20 5.58 -7.42
CA ASN A 180 -23.34 5.81 -5.97
C ASN A 180 -22.39 4.96 -5.10
N ASN A 181 -21.74 3.93 -5.64
CA ASN A 181 -20.82 3.08 -4.87
C ASN A 181 -19.37 3.60 -4.86
N LEU A 182 -19.03 4.60 -5.67
CA LEU A 182 -17.70 5.26 -5.63
C LEU A 182 -17.53 6.10 -4.36
N LEU A 183 -18.62 6.72 -3.86
CA LEU A 183 -18.63 7.41 -2.57
C LEU A 183 -18.37 6.46 -1.40
N LEU A 184 -18.82 5.20 -1.52
CA LEU A 184 -18.59 4.15 -0.53
C LEU A 184 -17.12 3.74 -0.43
N PHE A 185 -16.43 3.65 -1.56
CA PHE A 185 -15.00 3.33 -1.57
C PHE A 185 -14.15 4.47 -1.00
N GLY A 186 -14.50 5.73 -1.30
CA GLY A 186 -13.88 6.91 -0.70
C GLY A 186 -14.10 6.98 0.82
N ARG A 187 -15.30 6.64 1.30
CA ARG A 187 -15.62 6.64 2.73
C ARG A 187 -14.96 5.48 3.48
N MET A 188 -14.86 4.30 2.89
CA MET A 188 -14.13 3.17 3.49
C MET A 188 -12.64 3.46 3.63
N GLN A 189 -12.01 4.16 2.67
CA GLN A 189 -10.65 4.64 2.87
C GLN A 189 -10.55 5.74 3.93
N SER A 190 -11.59 6.57 4.11
CA SER A 190 -11.61 7.57 5.19
C SER A 190 -11.76 6.97 6.59
N ILE A 191 -12.43 5.81 6.71
CA ILE A 191 -12.57 5.09 8.00
C ILE A 191 -11.26 4.41 8.39
N ILE A 192 -10.52 3.86 7.41
CA ILE A 192 -9.16 3.33 7.64
C ILE A 192 -8.15 4.48 7.92
N ARG A 193 -8.49 5.72 7.55
CA ARG A 193 -7.72 6.95 7.88
C ARG A 193 -8.14 7.61 9.19
N GLN A 194 -9.01 7.02 10.01
CA GLN A 194 -9.29 7.59 11.33
C GLN A 194 -8.07 7.40 12.23
N GLU A 195 -7.36 8.50 12.46
CA GLU A 195 -6.36 8.62 13.52
C GLU A 195 -6.94 8.08 14.83
N SER A 196 -6.15 7.25 15.52
CA SER A 196 -6.54 6.73 16.85
C SER A 196 -6.98 7.89 17.74
N PRO A 197 -8.10 7.79 18.49
CA PRO A 197 -8.54 8.83 19.41
C PRO A 197 -7.45 9.24 20.43
N GLU A 198 -6.49 8.35 20.70
CA GLU A 198 -5.31 8.59 21.54
C GLU A 198 -4.35 9.62 20.94
N ILE A 199 -4.25 9.70 19.61
CA ILE A 199 -3.44 10.69 18.89
C ILE A 199 -4.12 12.07 18.96
N ARG A 200 -5.46 12.13 18.83
CA ARG A 200 -6.21 13.38 19.01
C ARG A 200 -6.11 13.92 20.44
N ALA A 201 -6.22 13.07 21.45
CA ALA A 201 -6.06 13.47 22.84
C ALA A 201 -4.63 13.99 23.15
N SER A 202 -3.62 13.38 22.53
CA SER A 202 -2.21 13.80 22.70
C SER A 202 -1.91 15.14 22.00
N VAL A 203 -2.56 15.41 20.86
CA VAL A 203 -2.45 16.70 20.14
C VAL A 203 -3.23 17.80 20.88
N GLU A 204 -4.40 17.51 21.46
CA GLU A 204 -5.17 18.49 22.24
C GLU A 204 -4.48 18.86 23.57
N GLN A 205 -3.82 17.90 24.24
CA GLN A 205 -3.04 18.17 25.46
C GLN A 205 -1.77 18.99 25.21
N SER A 206 -1.08 18.76 24.08
CA SER A 206 0.09 19.55 23.69
C SER A 206 -0.26 20.96 23.22
N THR A 207 -1.46 21.14 22.67
CA THR A 207 -1.98 22.47 22.29
C THR A 207 -2.44 23.28 23.52
N GLN A 208 -2.99 22.63 24.56
CA GLN A 208 -3.36 23.30 25.82
C GLN A 208 -2.15 23.66 26.71
N ALA A 209 -1.10 22.82 26.73
CA ALA A 209 0.13 23.13 27.47
C ALA A 209 0.91 24.32 26.88
N SER A 210 0.76 24.58 25.58
CA SER A 210 1.39 25.70 24.89
C SER A 210 0.68 27.04 25.13
N HIS A 211 -0.56 27.03 25.65
CA HIS A 211 -1.35 28.23 25.90
C HIS A 211 -1.34 28.71 27.37
N CYS A 212 -0.81 27.90 28.29
CA CYS A 212 -0.63 28.26 29.70
C CYS A 212 0.80 28.72 30.06
N GLY A 213 1.68 28.90 29.06
CA GLY A 213 3.08 29.30 29.25
C GLY A 213 3.39 30.78 28.97
N GLU A 214 2.38 31.60 28.71
CA GLU A 214 2.53 33.05 28.55
C GLU A 214 1.68 33.79 29.59
N LEU A 215 2.18 33.85 30.82
CA LEU A 215 1.90 34.91 31.81
C LEU A 215 3.08 35.03 32.77
#